data_AF-A0A4Q3U9A5-F1
#
_entry.id   AF-A0A4Q3U9A5-F1
#
_cell.length_a   1.000
_cell.length_b   1.000
_cell.length_c   1.000
_cell.angle_alpha   90.00
_cell.angle_beta   90.00
_cell.angle_gamma   90.00
#
_symmetry.space_group_name_H-M   'P 1'
#
loop_
_entity.id
_entity.type
_entity.pdbx_description
1 polymer ?
#
loop_
_entity_poly.entity_id
_entity_poly.type
_entity_poly.pdbx_seq_one_letter_code
_entity_poly.pdbx_strand_id
1 'polypeptide(L)' 'MAFHEIRFPANLSFGSVGGPERRTEIVTLANGFEERNTPWEHSRRRYDAGVGLRSLNDIETLIAFFEA' A
#
# COMPACT_ATOMS: atom_id res chain seq x y z
N MET A 1 -18.22 -9.10 -1.96
CA MET A 1 -18.07 -7.81 -1.27
C MET A 1 -18.13 -6.73 -2.32
N ALA A 2 -19.07 -5.79 -2.20
CA ALA A 2 -19.17 -4.64 -3.10
C ALA A 2 -18.09 -3.61 -2.75
N PHE A 3 -17.80 -2.68 -3.66
CA PHE A 3 -16.88 -1.58 -3.38
C PHE A 3 -17.49 -0.62 -2.35
N HIS A 4 -16.76 -0.32 -1.29
CA HIS A 4 -17.14 0.67 -0.30
C HIS A 4 -16.80 2.07 -0.84
N GLU A 5 -17.79 2.77 -1.41
CA GLU A 5 -17.63 4.11 -2.00
C GLU A 5 -17.58 5.23 -0.95
N ILE A 6 -16.75 5.04 0.09
CA ILE A 6 -16.49 6.03 1.13
C ILE A 6 -14.99 6.26 1.22
N ARG A 7 -14.61 7.53 1.40
CA ARG A 7 -13.21 7.91 1.53
C ARG A 7 -12.66 7.48 2.90
N PHE A 8 -11.43 6.95 2.89
CA PHE A 8 -10.71 6.62 4.12
C PHE A 8 -10.52 7.88 5.00
N PRO A 9 -10.66 7.78 6.34
CA PRO A 9 -10.61 8.94 7.23
C PRO A 9 -9.31 9.76 7.13
N ALA A 10 -9.45 11.06 6.89
CA ALA A 10 -8.32 11.96 6.65
C ALA A 10 -7.45 12.20 7.90
N ASN A 11 -8.06 12.23 9.08
CA ASN A 11 -7.35 12.32 10.37
C ASN A 11 -6.42 11.12 10.60
N LEU A 12 -6.85 9.92 10.21
CA LEU A 12 -6.04 8.70 10.30
C LEU A 12 -4.93 8.66 9.26
N SER A 13 -5.13 9.36 8.13
CA SER A 13 -4.18 9.42 7.02
C SER A 13 -3.01 10.39 7.24
N PHE A 14 -3.03 11.19 8.30
CA PHE A 14 -1.98 12.17 8.51
C PHE A 14 -0.67 11.47 8.91
N GLY A 15 0.41 11.77 8.18
CA GLY A 15 1.70 11.11 8.37
C GLY A 15 1.82 9.74 7.69
N SER A 16 0.81 9.33 6.91
CA SER A 16 0.90 8.12 6.08
C SER A 16 2.10 8.21 5.13
N VAL A 17 2.80 7.10 5.00
CA VAL A 17 3.94 6.95 4.09
C VAL A 17 3.60 5.99 2.98
N GLY A 18 4.21 6.15 1.81
CA GLY A 18 3.97 5.25 0.69
C GLY A 18 4.12 5.92 -0.66
N GLY A 19 3.71 5.22 -1.70
CA GLY A 19 3.82 5.69 -3.06
C GLY A 19 3.83 4.56 -4.09
N PRO A 20 4.19 4.89 -5.34
CA PRO A 20 4.35 3.90 -6.40
C PRO A 20 5.57 3.01 -6.14
N GLU A 21 5.34 1.71 -6.04
CA GLU A 21 6.35 0.67 -6.02
C GLU A 21 6.50 0.05 -7.41
N ARG A 22 7.74 -0.28 -7.78
CA ARG A 22 8.08 -1.10 -8.95
C ARG A 22 8.73 -2.38 -8.46
N ARG A 23 8.47 -3.48 -9.14
CA ARG A 23 9.16 -4.75 -8.91
C ARG A 23 10.08 -5.02 -10.08
N THR A 24 11.38 -5.07 -9.80
CA THR A 24 12.42 -5.44 -10.76
C THR A 24 13.22 -6.60 -10.15
N GLU A 25 13.20 -7.73 -10.83
CA GLU A 25 13.96 -8.91 -10.47
C GLU A 25 15.25 -8.89 -11.28
N ILE A 26 16.39 -8.82 -10.60
CA ILE A 26 17.72 -8.86 -11.23
C ILE A 26 18.22 -10.30 -11.09
N VAL A 27 18.44 -10.96 -12.23
CA VAL A 27 18.88 -12.36 -12.28
C VAL A 27 20.26 -12.40 -12.94
N THR A 28 21.22 -13.03 -12.27
CA THR A 28 22.53 -13.32 -12.85
C THR A 28 22.46 -14.64 -13.61
N LEU A 29 22.76 -14.60 -14.90
CA LEU A 29 22.76 -15.75 -15.78
C LEU A 29 24.05 -16.56 -15.62
N ALA A 30 24.00 -17.86 -15.93
CA ALA A 30 25.14 -18.77 -15.81
C ALA A 30 26.35 -18.39 -16.71
N ASN A 31 26.11 -17.56 -17.74
CA ASN A 31 27.13 -17.00 -18.62
C ASN A 31 27.71 -15.66 -18.13
N GLY A 32 27.36 -15.22 -16.92
CA GLY A 32 27.87 -13.99 -16.29
C GLY A 32 27.14 -12.70 -16.65
N PHE A 33 26.07 -12.75 -17.45
CA PHE A 33 25.25 -11.58 -17.79
C PHE A 33 24.12 -11.34 -16.77
N GLU A 34 23.59 -10.12 -16.72
CA GLU A 34 22.38 -9.78 -15.97
C GLU A 34 21.15 -9.72 -16.87
N GLU A 35 20.03 -10.26 -16.38
CA GLU A 35 18.70 -10.02 -16.93
C GLU A 35 17.85 -9.29 -15.89
N ARG A 36 17.03 -8.33 -16.35
CA ARG A 36 16.15 -7.52 -15.49
C ARG A 36 14.71 -7.71 -15.89
N ASN A 37 13.96 -8.43 -15.05
CA ASN A 37 12.56 -8.73 -15.27
C ASN A 37 11.67 -7.78 -14.47
N THR A 38 10.70 -7.16 -15.12
CA THR A 38 9.71 -6.28 -14.48
C THR A 38 8.33 -6.94 -14.56
N PRO A 39 7.96 -7.82 -13.61
CA PRO A 39 6.70 -8.55 -13.66
C PRO A 39 5.45 -7.67 -13.52
N TRP A 40 5.62 -6.40 -13.13
CA TRP A 40 4.54 -5.43 -13.11
C TRP A 40 4.61 -4.54 -14.34
N GLU A 41 3.52 -4.51 -15.11
CA GLU A 41 3.36 -3.58 -16.23
C GLU A 41 3.34 -2.12 -15.76
N HIS A 42 2.69 -1.87 -14.61
CA HIS A 42 2.57 -0.54 -14.02
C HIS A 42 3.02 -0.54 -12.56
N SER A 43 3.44 0.64 -12.07
CA SER A 43 3.68 0.80 -10.64
C SER A 43 2.42 0.53 -9.84
N ARG A 44 2.56 -0.22 -8.75
CA ARG A 44 1.48 -0.44 -7.78
C ARG A 44 1.62 0.59 -6.67
N ARG A 45 0.52 1.12 -6.16
CA ARG A 45 0.56 2.08 -5.04
C ARG A 45 0.41 1.33 -3.73
N ARG A 46 1.33 1.54 -2.80
CA ARG A 46 1.26 1.04 -1.43
C ARG A 46 1.29 2.22 -0.48
N TYR A 47 0.35 2.25 0.46
CA TYR A 47 0.26 3.27 1.49
C TYR A 47 0.20 2.59 2.86
N ASP A 48 1.01 3.06 3.79
CA ASP A 48 0.90 2.76 5.21
C ASP A 48 0.14 3.91 5.87
N ALA A 49 -1.12 3.64 6.19
CA ALA A 49 -2.06 4.60 6.76
C ALA A 49 -2.35 4.40 8.26
N GLY A 50 -1.48 3.67 8.98
CA GLY A 50 -1.64 3.40 10.42
C GLY A 50 -1.06 4.46 11.34
N VAL A 51 -0.33 5.44 10.82
CA VAL A 51 0.49 6.39 11.61
C VAL A 51 -0.35 7.39 12.43
N GLY A 52 -1.62 7.59 12.06
CA GLY A 52 -2.52 8.56 12.71
C GLY A 52 -3.32 8.06 13.91
N LEU A 53 -3.20 6.79 14.32
CA LEU A 53 -3.99 6.21 15.43
C LEU A 53 -3.54 6.78 16.78
N ARG A 54 -4.39 7.58 17.44
CA ARG A 54 -4.06 8.27 18.70
C ARG A 54 -5.03 7.99 19.84
N SER A 55 -6.18 7.39 19.56
CA SER A 55 -7.25 7.17 20.54
C SER A 55 -8.05 5.89 20.26
N LEU A 56 -8.85 5.44 21.23
CA LEU A 56 -9.79 4.32 21.04
C LEU A 56 -10.85 4.66 19.98
N ASN A 57 -11.30 5.91 19.91
CA ASN A 57 -12.26 6.37 18.91
C ASN A 57 -11.70 6.26 17.47
N ASP A 58 -10.40 6.48 17.29
CA ASP A 58 -9.73 6.28 16.00
C ASP A 58 -9.73 4.80 15.58
N ILE A 59 -9.57 3.89 16.55
CA ILE A 59 -9.63 2.44 16.32
C ILE A 59 -11.05 2.02 15.94
N GLU A 60 -12.06 2.50 16.67
CA GLU A 60 -13.47 2.22 16.35
C GLU A 60 -13.83 2.71 14.94
N THR A 61 -13.36 3.91 14.56
CA THR A 61 -13.55 4.47 13.21
C THR A 61 -12.90 3.59 12.14
N LEU A 62 -11.70 3.08 12.40
CA LEU A 62 -10.97 2.23 11.47
C LEU A 62 -11.68 0.88 11.27
N ILE A 63 -12.13 0.25 12.36
CA ILE A 63 -12.87 -1.02 12.32
C ILE A 63 -14.17 -0.82 11.55
N ALA A 64 -14.95 0.20 11.89
CA ALA A 64 -16.20 0.51 11.22
C ALA A 64 -16.03 0.75 9.71
N PHE A 65 -14.90 1.33 9.28
CA PHE A 65 -14.62 1.53 7.85
C PHE A 65 -14.40 0.21 7.09
N PHE A 66 -13.72 -0.77 7.69
CA PHE A 66 -13.39 -2.04 7.05
C PHE A 66 -14.49 -3.10 7.16
N GLU A 67 -15.39 -2.96 8.13
CA GLU A 67 -16.52 -3.87 8.37
C GLU A 67 -17.84 -3.42 7.72
N ALA A 68 -17.83 -2.30 6.99
CA ALA A 68 -18.99 -1.77 6.27
C ALA A 68 -19.42 -2.61 5.05
#